data_AF-A0A1V5E8A7-F1
#
_entry.id   AF-A0A1V5E8A7-F1
#
_cell.length_a   1.000
_cell.length_b   1.000
_cell.length_c   1.000
_cell.angle_alpha   90.00
_cell.angle_beta   90.00
_cell.angle_gamma   90.00
#
_symmetry.space_group_name_H-M   'P 1'
#
loop_
_entity.id
_entity.type
_entity.pdbx_description
1 polymer ?
#
loop_
_entity_poly.entity_id
_entity_poly.type
_entity_poly.pdbx_seq_one_letter_code
_entity_poly.pdbx_strand_id
1 'polypeptide(L)'
;MDQNNRRVIICLVSAALIILTAGIAAAATQDKYALPEPYLAWEKAYLKEFPELQGLMDVMIDTTVKQLKDPEADILHNRVCSALAYEMAKTLNKQERKLAIATDILHNISKEDRGAVLTNPEVLAKATGMVSKLKKAGYFKNSPGFWGDEAVLKNPKVGGNLGLIHHITGAMATGEIAAREKFPTKDVDLMQVAVLEHSTGYWYFRDSVDQAAGRRGAWQAVYPEPENEIAKIAHDADLISQFVYESVVPDGSKWRELAKKRWKAKDTKEEGHIVYYVFFRLYEEAKTEKGKALARQDWEKIRPELVKLMGLKPDEDPVKVLGVPKIFR
;
A
#
# COMPACT_ATOMS: atom_id res chain seq x y z
N MET A 1 48.99 -35.12 33.06
CA MET A 1 48.63 -33.95 32.22
C MET A 1 48.71 -32.73 33.11
N ASP A 2 49.63 -31.81 32.79
CA ASP A 2 50.01 -30.67 33.63
C ASP A 2 48.79 -29.75 33.94
N GLN A 3 48.70 -29.18 35.14
CA GLN A 3 47.55 -28.36 35.56
C GLN A 3 47.38 -27.12 34.67
N ASN A 4 48.48 -26.60 34.12
CA ASN A 4 48.45 -25.52 33.14
C ASN A 4 47.85 -25.95 31.80
N ASN A 5 48.13 -27.17 31.34
CA ASN A 5 47.54 -27.70 30.10
C ASN A 5 46.02 -27.95 30.24
N ARG A 6 45.53 -28.28 31.44
CA ARG A 6 44.07 -28.40 31.71
C ARG A 6 43.36 -27.05 31.64
N ARG A 7 43.96 -25.97 32.15
CA ARG A 7 43.35 -24.62 32.13
C ARG A 7 43.32 -24.02 30.72
N VAL A 8 44.35 -24.23 29.92
CA VAL A 8 44.41 -23.77 28.52
C VAL A 8 43.35 -24.48 27.65
N ILE A 9 43.16 -25.79 27.83
CA ILE A 9 42.13 -26.56 27.11
C ILE A 9 40.71 -26.12 27.50
N ILE A 10 40.46 -25.86 28.79
CA ILE A 10 39.14 -25.38 29.27
C ILE A 10 38.83 -23.98 28.73
N CYS A 11 39.82 -23.09 28.65
CA CYS A 11 39.64 -21.75 28.07
C CYS A 11 39.42 -21.79 26.54
N LEU A 12 40.08 -22.69 25.83
CA LEU A 12 39.89 -22.87 24.38
C LEU A 12 38.53 -23.50 24.06
N VAL A 13 38.05 -24.45 24.87
CA VAL A 13 36.70 -25.04 24.70
C VAL A 13 35.61 -24.02 25.05
N SER A 14 35.83 -23.17 26.06
CA SER A 14 34.91 -22.08 26.42
C SER A 14 34.87 -20.98 25.36
N ALA A 15 36.01 -20.61 24.77
CA ALA A 15 36.09 -19.67 23.67
C ALA A 15 35.45 -20.24 22.38
N ALA A 16 35.62 -21.53 22.10
CA ALA A 16 34.94 -22.20 20.98
C ALA A 16 33.42 -22.29 21.19
N LEU A 17 32.93 -22.43 22.43
CA LEU A 17 31.50 -22.39 22.75
C LEU A 17 30.89 -20.98 22.64
N ILE A 18 31.68 -19.93 22.94
CA ILE A 18 31.26 -18.53 22.77
C ILE A 18 31.26 -18.13 21.28
N ILE A 19 32.16 -18.69 20.47
CA ILE A 19 32.18 -18.48 19.01
C ILE A 19 31.07 -19.28 18.29
N LEU A 20 30.63 -20.43 18.83
CA LEU A 20 29.48 -21.18 18.30
C LEU A 20 28.12 -20.62 18.74
N THR A 21 28.09 -19.67 19.68
CA THR A 21 26.88 -18.94 20.11
C THR A 21 26.87 -17.47 19.68
N ALA A 22 27.91 -17.00 19.00
CA ALA A 22 27.82 -15.84 18.13
C ALA A 22 26.90 -16.23 16.98
N GLY A 23 25.59 -16.03 17.22
CA GLY A 23 24.54 -16.49 16.35
C GLY A 23 24.86 -16.16 14.90
N ILE A 24 24.77 -17.18 14.05
CA ILE A 24 24.38 -16.94 12.66
C ILE A 24 23.04 -16.23 12.80
N ALA A 25 23.05 -14.89 12.82
CA ALA A 25 21.84 -14.11 12.74
C ALA A 25 21.22 -14.55 11.42
N ALA A 26 20.21 -15.41 11.49
CA ALA A 26 19.46 -15.81 10.32
C ALA A 26 19.00 -14.50 9.70
N ALA A 27 19.43 -14.23 8.47
CA ALA A 27 19.00 -13.06 7.73
C ALA A 27 17.47 -13.03 7.78
N ALA A 28 16.91 -11.88 8.12
CA ALA A 28 15.47 -11.77 8.28
C ALA A 28 14.81 -12.03 6.92
N THR A 29 13.56 -12.49 6.91
CA THR A 29 12.92 -12.98 5.66
C THR A 29 12.90 -11.90 4.57
N GLN A 30 12.75 -10.64 4.97
CA GLN A 30 12.75 -9.47 4.10
C GLN A 30 14.11 -9.15 3.48
N ASP A 31 15.23 -9.59 4.07
CA ASP A 31 16.58 -9.28 3.58
C ASP A 31 16.87 -9.93 2.21
N LYS A 32 16.03 -10.89 1.78
CA LYS A 32 16.06 -11.47 0.42
C LYS A 32 15.68 -10.48 -0.68
N TYR A 33 14.95 -9.42 -0.32
CA TYR A 33 14.45 -8.41 -1.24
C TYR A 33 15.15 -7.10 -0.89
N ALA A 34 15.96 -6.54 -1.78
CA ALA A 34 16.74 -5.35 -1.44
C ALA A 34 15.87 -4.09 -1.51
N LEU A 35 15.76 -3.35 -0.40
CA LEU A 35 15.20 -2.00 -0.41
C LEU A 35 16.28 -0.98 -0.76
N PRO A 36 15.98 0.02 -1.61
CA PRO A 36 16.86 1.16 -1.77
C PRO A 36 16.78 2.10 -0.55
N GLU A 37 17.82 2.92 -0.39
CA GLU A 37 17.76 4.06 0.54
C GLU A 37 16.79 5.14 0.02
N PRO A 38 16.09 5.88 0.90
CA PRO A 38 16.16 5.85 2.36
C PRO A 38 15.28 4.78 3.04
N TYR A 39 14.51 4.01 2.26
CA TYR A 39 13.50 3.09 2.79
C TYR A 39 14.09 1.99 3.66
N LEU A 40 15.28 1.48 3.29
CA LEU A 40 16.00 0.48 4.08
C LEU A 40 16.34 0.99 5.48
N ALA A 41 16.86 2.22 5.60
CA ALA A 41 17.18 2.81 6.90
C ALA A 41 15.93 3.01 7.76
N TRP A 42 14.82 3.43 7.16
CA TRP A 42 13.53 3.59 7.85
C TRP A 42 12.94 2.26 8.31
N GLU A 43 13.01 1.22 7.48
CA GLU A 43 12.60 -0.13 7.86
C GLU A 43 13.37 -0.65 9.07
N LYS A 44 14.70 -0.54 9.03
CA LYS A 44 15.54 -0.93 10.16
C LYS A 44 15.23 -0.14 11.43
N ALA A 45 14.95 1.16 11.28
CA ALA A 45 14.59 2.01 12.41
C ALA A 45 13.26 1.59 13.05
N TYR A 46 12.21 1.35 12.26
CA TYR A 46 10.93 0.96 12.83
C TYR A 46 10.92 -0.47 13.37
N LEU A 47 11.63 -1.42 12.76
CA LEU A 47 11.73 -2.78 13.30
C LEU A 47 12.54 -2.80 14.60
N LYS A 48 13.45 -1.84 14.79
CA LYS A 48 14.11 -1.63 16.08
C LYS A 48 13.17 -1.00 17.12
N GLU A 49 12.32 -0.07 16.71
CA GLU A 49 11.36 0.59 17.61
C GLU A 49 10.18 -0.30 18.01
N PHE A 50 9.73 -1.15 17.08
CA PHE A 50 8.57 -2.04 17.16
C PHE A 50 8.94 -3.45 16.66
N PRO A 51 9.77 -4.21 17.41
CA PRO A 51 10.23 -5.53 16.98
C PRO A 51 9.09 -6.53 16.75
N GLU A 52 7.92 -6.33 17.36
CA GLU A 52 6.73 -7.15 17.11
C GLU A 52 6.22 -7.08 15.65
N LEU A 53 6.57 -6.02 14.91
CA LEU A 53 6.14 -5.87 13.51
C LEU A 53 6.88 -6.82 12.56
N GLN A 54 7.99 -7.43 12.98
CA GLN A 54 8.67 -8.46 12.20
C GLN A 54 7.73 -9.64 11.90
N GLY A 55 6.88 -10.04 12.86
CA GLY A 55 5.91 -11.12 12.62
C GLY A 55 4.89 -10.78 11.53
N LEU A 56 4.46 -9.52 11.45
CA LEU A 56 3.57 -9.07 10.37
C LEU A 56 4.29 -9.03 9.02
N MET A 57 5.56 -8.61 9.01
CA MET A 57 6.40 -8.61 7.81
C MET A 57 6.58 -10.04 7.25
N ASP A 58 6.88 -11.00 8.12
CA ASP A 58 7.04 -12.40 7.74
C ASP A 58 5.72 -12.96 7.16
N VAL A 59 4.57 -12.68 7.81
CA VAL A 59 3.25 -13.08 7.31
C VAL A 59 2.95 -12.45 5.94
N MET A 60 3.29 -11.18 5.74
CA MET A 60 3.11 -10.51 4.45
C MET A 60 3.92 -11.19 3.35
N ILE A 61 5.20 -11.46 3.59
CA ILE A 61 6.09 -12.11 2.63
C ILE A 61 5.57 -13.51 2.30
N ASP A 62 5.30 -14.33 3.32
CA ASP A 62 4.83 -15.70 3.15
C ASP A 62 3.51 -15.78 2.38
N THR A 63 2.60 -14.83 2.65
CA THR A 63 1.32 -14.76 1.96
C THR A 63 1.50 -14.36 0.50
N THR A 64 2.32 -13.35 0.23
CA THR A 64 2.57 -12.86 -1.13
C THR A 64 3.26 -13.93 -1.99
N VAL A 65 4.24 -14.66 -1.43
CA VAL A 65 4.90 -15.80 -2.10
C VAL A 65 3.92 -16.92 -2.44
N LYS A 66 2.88 -17.14 -1.62
CA LYS A 66 1.84 -18.16 -1.92
C LYS A 66 0.87 -17.71 -2.99
N GLN A 67 0.61 -16.41 -3.12
CA GLN A 67 -0.35 -15.86 -4.08
C GLN A 67 0.27 -15.65 -5.47
N LEU A 68 1.56 -15.34 -5.54
CA LEU A 68 2.25 -14.91 -6.76
C LEU A 68 3.41 -15.82 -7.14
N LYS A 69 3.56 -16.04 -8.46
CA LYS A 69 4.75 -16.71 -9.01
C LYS A 69 6.00 -15.83 -8.89
N ASP A 70 5.84 -14.53 -9.13
CA ASP A 70 6.91 -13.53 -9.13
C ASP A 70 6.56 -12.43 -8.09
N PRO A 71 6.77 -12.66 -6.78
CA PRO A 71 6.21 -11.84 -5.69
C PRO A 71 7.03 -10.59 -5.35
N GLU A 72 8.23 -10.43 -5.91
CA GLU A 72 9.21 -9.42 -5.50
C GLU A 72 8.66 -7.99 -5.55
N ALA A 73 7.96 -7.62 -6.62
CA ALA A 73 7.43 -6.27 -6.78
C ALA A 73 6.39 -5.91 -5.71
N ASP A 74 5.47 -6.83 -5.39
CA ASP A 74 4.43 -6.63 -4.38
C ASP A 74 5.00 -6.62 -2.95
N ILE A 75 6.01 -7.46 -2.68
CA ILE A 75 6.75 -7.43 -1.40
C ILE A 75 7.46 -6.09 -1.22
N LEU A 76 8.19 -5.63 -2.24
CA LEU A 76 8.89 -4.35 -2.20
C LEU A 76 7.91 -3.17 -2.07
N HIS A 77 6.76 -3.22 -2.75
CA HIS A 77 5.70 -2.22 -2.61
C HIS A 77 5.25 -2.05 -1.15
N ASN A 78 4.84 -3.14 -0.48
CA ASN A 78 4.39 -3.05 0.91
C ASN A 78 5.47 -2.53 1.85
N ARG A 79 6.73 -2.94 1.62
CA ARG A 79 7.87 -2.50 2.43
C ARG A 79 8.22 -1.03 2.24
N VAL A 80 8.14 -0.53 1.00
CA VAL A 80 8.28 0.92 0.73
C VAL A 80 7.15 1.69 1.40
N CYS A 81 5.91 1.20 1.30
CA CYS A 81 4.75 1.83 1.95
C CYS A 81 4.90 1.88 3.47
N SER A 82 5.32 0.78 4.12
CA SER A 82 5.50 0.76 5.58
C SER A 82 6.65 1.66 6.04
N ALA A 83 7.72 1.79 5.24
CA ALA A 83 8.81 2.73 5.50
C ALA A 83 8.35 4.20 5.35
N LEU A 84 7.54 4.52 4.33
CA LEU A 84 6.92 5.84 4.15
C LEU A 84 5.97 6.16 5.31
N ALA A 85 5.15 5.19 5.73
CA ALA A 85 4.25 5.33 6.86
C ALA A 85 5.01 5.66 8.15
N TYR A 86 6.14 5.00 8.40
CA TYR A 86 7.02 5.33 9.53
C TYR A 86 7.51 6.79 9.49
N GLU A 87 7.98 7.23 8.33
CA GLU A 87 8.49 8.60 8.17
C GLU A 87 7.39 9.65 8.37
N MET A 88 6.18 9.40 7.86
CA MET A 88 5.03 10.29 8.03
C MET A 88 4.47 10.30 9.45
N ALA A 89 4.51 9.16 10.13
CA ALA A 89 3.90 9.02 11.44
C ALA A 89 4.74 9.62 12.60
N LYS A 90 5.95 10.14 12.36
CA LYS A 90 6.87 10.58 13.43
C LYS A 90 6.28 11.54 14.47
N THR A 91 5.28 12.35 14.10
CA THR A 91 4.60 13.29 15.01
C THR A 91 3.47 12.65 15.82
N LEU A 92 3.01 11.45 15.44
CA LEU A 92 1.97 10.72 16.15
C LEU A 92 2.52 10.09 17.44
N ASN A 93 1.61 9.66 18.33
CA ASN A 93 2.04 8.95 19.53
C ASN A 93 2.58 7.55 19.19
N LYS A 94 3.33 6.93 20.11
CA LYS A 94 4.02 5.64 19.87
C LYS A 94 3.07 4.54 19.38
N GLN A 95 1.86 4.48 19.91
CA GLN A 95 0.89 3.45 19.52
C GLN A 95 0.34 3.70 18.12
N GLU A 96 -0.05 4.93 17.81
CA GLU A 96 -0.54 5.31 16.47
C GLU A 96 0.52 5.09 15.39
N ARG A 97 1.80 5.40 15.68
CA ARG A 97 2.92 5.10 14.78
C ARG A 97 3.01 3.62 14.45
N LYS A 98 2.92 2.77 15.48
CA LYS A 98 2.95 1.32 15.28
C LYS A 98 1.81 0.86 14.37
N LEU A 99 0.60 1.38 14.59
CA LEU A 99 -0.57 1.01 13.80
C LEU A 99 -0.50 1.50 12.35
N ALA A 100 0.07 2.68 12.10
CA ALA A 100 0.33 3.15 10.74
C ALA A 100 1.22 2.17 9.97
N ILE A 101 2.35 1.78 10.57
CA ILE A 101 3.29 0.85 9.93
C ILE A 101 2.67 -0.54 9.77
N ALA A 102 1.99 -1.05 10.80
CA ALA A 102 1.32 -2.35 10.76
C ALA A 102 0.23 -2.43 9.67
N THR A 103 -0.51 -1.33 9.47
CA THR A 103 -1.52 -1.20 8.42
C THR A 103 -0.86 -1.30 7.04
N ASP A 104 0.20 -0.53 6.80
CA ASP A 104 0.88 -0.51 5.50
C ASP A 104 1.64 -1.81 5.19
N ILE A 105 2.11 -2.55 6.20
CA ILE A 105 2.63 -3.91 5.96
C ILE A 105 1.55 -4.81 5.35
N LEU A 106 0.27 -4.64 5.72
CA LEU A 106 -0.81 -5.56 5.36
C LEU A 106 -1.81 -5.01 4.32
N HIS A 107 -1.74 -3.74 3.91
CA HIS A 107 -2.82 -3.10 3.14
C HIS A 107 -3.16 -3.82 1.80
N ASN A 108 -2.18 -4.50 1.20
CA ASN A 108 -2.33 -5.27 -0.04
C ASN A 108 -2.34 -6.80 0.14
N ILE A 109 -2.49 -7.31 1.37
CA ILE A 109 -2.33 -8.75 1.71
C ILE A 109 -3.26 -9.70 0.93
N SER A 110 -4.39 -9.19 0.42
CA SER A 110 -5.38 -9.96 -0.35
C SER A 110 -5.48 -9.55 -1.82
N LYS A 111 -4.57 -8.71 -2.31
CA LYS A 111 -4.64 -8.16 -3.68
C LYS A 111 -4.61 -9.24 -4.75
N GLU A 112 -3.93 -10.35 -4.50
CA GLU A 112 -3.74 -11.45 -5.46
C GLU A 112 -4.43 -12.75 -5.00
N ASP A 113 -5.24 -12.69 -3.93
CA ASP A 113 -6.03 -13.82 -3.47
C ASP A 113 -7.29 -14.01 -4.34
N ARG A 114 -7.21 -14.97 -5.28
CA ARG A 114 -8.30 -15.29 -6.22
C ARG A 114 -9.59 -15.75 -5.55
N GLY A 115 -9.54 -16.24 -4.31
CA GLY A 115 -10.72 -16.65 -3.56
C GLY A 115 -11.41 -15.50 -2.83
N ALA A 116 -10.69 -14.39 -2.60
CA ALA A 116 -11.15 -13.25 -1.84
C ALA A 116 -11.95 -12.26 -2.71
N VAL A 117 -13.11 -12.70 -3.20
CA VAL A 117 -14.01 -11.90 -4.04
C VAL A 117 -15.41 -11.75 -3.42
N LEU A 118 -16.05 -10.60 -3.59
CA LEU A 118 -17.37 -10.29 -3.03
C LEU A 118 -18.53 -11.01 -3.75
N THR A 119 -18.26 -11.60 -4.92
CA THR A 119 -19.21 -12.51 -5.57
C THR A 119 -19.34 -13.85 -4.83
N ASN A 120 -18.40 -14.18 -3.95
CA ASN A 120 -18.53 -15.30 -3.03
C ASN A 120 -19.43 -14.88 -1.84
N PRO A 121 -20.58 -15.54 -1.62
CA PRO A 121 -21.51 -15.18 -0.54
C PRO A 121 -20.88 -15.21 0.86
N GLU A 122 -19.95 -16.13 1.13
CA GLU A 122 -19.31 -16.24 2.44
C GLU A 122 -18.35 -15.06 2.69
N VAL A 123 -17.59 -14.67 1.67
CA VAL A 123 -16.69 -13.51 1.75
C VAL A 123 -17.50 -12.23 1.94
N LEU A 124 -18.59 -12.06 1.18
CA LEU A 124 -19.47 -10.90 1.33
C LEU A 124 -20.13 -10.84 2.71
N ALA A 125 -20.57 -11.97 3.26
CA ALA A 125 -21.16 -12.03 4.59
C ALA A 125 -20.14 -11.62 5.67
N LYS A 126 -18.90 -12.11 5.59
CA LYS A 126 -17.81 -11.71 6.49
C LYS A 126 -17.48 -10.22 6.37
N ALA A 127 -17.33 -9.72 5.13
CA ALA A 127 -17.08 -8.30 4.86
C ALA A 127 -18.20 -7.42 5.43
N THR A 128 -19.46 -7.84 5.25
CA THR A 128 -20.63 -7.14 5.78
C THR A 128 -20.64 -7.10 7.30
N GLY A 129 -20.28 -8.22 7.96
CA GLY A 129 -20.13 -8.28 9.40
C GLY A 129 -19.06 -7.31 9.93
N MET A 130 -17.89 -7.30 9.29
CA MET A 130 -16.80 -6.36 9.60
C MET A 130 -17.26 -4.91 9.44
N VAL A 131 -17.76 -4.52 8.26
CA VAL A 131 -18.15 -3.13 7.98
C VAL A 131 -19.29 -2.68 8.89
N SER A 132 -20.27 -3.55 9.17
CA SER A 132 -21.38 -3.22 10.08
C SER A 132 -20.90 -2.96 11.51
N LYS A 133 -19.95 -3.78 12.00
CA LYS A 133 -19.31 -3.58 13.31
C LYS A 133 -18.61 -2.21 13.35
N LEU A 134 -17.80 -1.90 12.34
CA LEU A 134 -17.04 -0.65 12.27
C LEU A 134 -17.96 0.58 12.16
N LYS A 135 -19.01 0.53 11.34
CA LYS A 135 -20.04 1.58 11.28
C LYS A 135 -20.72 1.79 12.64
N LYS A 136 -21.07 0.71 13.34
CA LYS A 136 -21.64 0.79 14.69
C LYS A 136 -20.67 1.40 15.71
N ALA A 137 -19.37 1.20 15.53
CA ALA A 137 -18.31 1.84 16.32
C ALA A 137 -18.09 3.33 15.97
N GLY A 138 -18.77 3.84 14.93
CA GLY A 138 -18.77 5.25 14.57
C GLY A 138 -17.77 5.66 13.49
N TYR A 139 -17.23 4.71 12.72
CA TYR A 139 -16.38 4.97 11.55
C TYR A 139 -17.19 5.24 10.27
N PHE A 140 -16.55 5.77 9.24
CA PHE A 140 -17.11 6.06 7.91
C PHE A 140 -18.19 7.16 7.90
N LYS A 141 -18.08 8.16 8.78
CA LYS A 141 -19.05 9.27 8.89
C LYS A 141 -19.05 10.19 7.68
N ASN A 142 -17.89 10.43 7.09
CA ASN A 142 -17.71 11.22 5.88
C ASN A 142 -18.05 10.41 4.61
N SER A 143 -18.22 9.09 4.75
CA SER A 143 -18.52 8.16 3.65
C SER A 143 -19.87 7.46 3.83
N PRO A 144 -21.00 8.17 3.95
CA PRO A 144 -22.29 7.55 4.27
C PRO A 144 -22.77 6.54 3.20
N GLY A 145 -22.35 6.70 1.95
CA GLY A 145 -22.65 5.78 0.85
C GLY A 145 -21.85 4.48 0.88
N PHE A 146 -20.74 4.41 1.61
CA PHE A 146 -19.87 3.23 1.67
C PHE A 146 -20.65 2.03 2.19
N TRP A 147 -20.57 0.88 1.50
CA TRP A 147 -21.33 -0.32 1.84
C TRP A 147 -22.87 -0.15 1.83
N GLY A 148 -23.37 0.83 1.07
CA GLY A 148 -24.80 1.16 0.99
C GLY A 148 -25.57 0.46 -0.14
N ASP A 149 -24.89 -0.19 -1.08
CA ASP A 149 -25.51 -0.85 -2.24
C ASP A 149 -24.89 -2.25 -2.47
N GLU A 150 -25.61 -3.26 -1.99
CA GLU A 150 -25.20 -4.67 -2.13
C GLU A 150 -25.19 -5.14 -3.59
N ALA A 151 -26.05 -4.59 -4.47
CA ALA A 151 -26.10 -4.98 -5.87
C ALA A 151 -24.82 -4.55 -6.61
N VAL A 152 -24.28 -3.37 -6.27
CA VAL A 152 -22.96 -2.93 -6.76
C VAL A 152 -21.86 -3.87 -6.26
N LEU A 153 -21.86 -4.21 -4.97
CA LEU A 153 -20.84 -5.08 -4.36
C LEU A 153 -20.87 -6.51 -4.93
N LYS A 154 -22.05 -7.02 -5.29
CA LYS A 154 -22.23 -8.35 -5.91
C LYS A 154 -22.00 -8.37 -7.42
N ASN A 155 -21.91 -7.22 -8.08
CA ASN A 155 -21.72 -7.16 -9.51
C ASN A 155 -20.38 -7.83 -9.89
N PRO A 156 -20.35 -8.87 -10.75
CA PRO A 156 -19.11 -9.58 -11.06
C PRO A 156 -17.98 -8.71 -11.63
N LYS A 157 -18.32 -7.59 -12.29
CA LYS A 157 -17.31 -6.63 -12.81
C LYS A 157 -16.70 -5.74 -11.71
N VAL A 158 -17.34 -5.69 -10.54
CA VAL A 158 -16.91 -4.94 -9.36
C VAL A 158 -16.43 -5.91 -8.28
N GLY A 159 -17.35 -6.66 -7.68
CA GLY A 159 -17.07 -7.61 -6.60
C GLY A 159 -16.19 -8.79 -6.97
N GLY A 160 -16.09 -9.13 -8.25
CA GLY A 160 -15.18 -10.15 -8.78
C GLY A 160 -13.81 -9.62 -9.20
N ASN A 161 -13.57 -8.31 -9.09
CA ASN A 161 -12.36 -7.66 -9.55
C ASN A 161 -11.47 -7.29 -8.37
N LEU A 162 -10.43 -8.10 -8.10
CA LEU A 162 -9.51 -7.90 -6.97
C LEU A 162 -8.88 -6.50 -6.95
N GLY A 163 -8.53 -5.94 -8.11
CA GLY A 163 -7.99 -4.58 -8.19
C GLY A 163 -8.96 -3.52 -7.64
N LEU A 164 -10.27 -3.75 -7.74
CA LEU A 164 -11.29 -2.83 -7.23
C LEU A 164 -11.65 -3.05 -5.77
N ILE A 165 -11.47 -4.25 -5.23
CA ILE A 165 -12.01 -4.65 -3.92
C ILE A 165 -10.95 -5.15 -2.91
N HIS A 166 -9.67 -5.17 -3.28
CA HIS A 166 -8.58 -5.66 -2.41
C HIS A 166 -8.51 -4.94 -1.06
N HIS A 167 -8.93 -3.68 -0.97
CA HIS A 167 -8.98 -2.95 0.31
C HIS A 167 -10.05 -3.52 1.26
N ILE A 168 -11.16 -4.03 0.72
CA ILE A 168 -12.24 -4.65 1.50
C ILE A 168 -11.80 -6.02 2.02
N THR A 169 -11.30 -6.86 1.13
CA THR A 169 -10.89 -8.22 1.52
C THR A 169 -9.56 -8.24 2.25
N GLY A 170 -8.66 -7.30 1.92
CA GLY A 170 -7.45 -7.00 2.66
C GLY A 170 -7.77 -6.62 4.10
N ALA A 171 -8.73 -5.72 4.34
CA ALA A 171 -9.14 -5.36 5.70
C ALA A 171 -9.70 -6.55 6.51
N MET A 172 -10.39 -7.50 5.86
CA MET A 172 -10.79 -8.74 6.53
C MET A 172 -9.58 -9.54 6.97
N ALA A 173 -8.63 -9.80 6.06
CA ALA A 173 -7.42 -10.55 6.33
C ALA A 173 -6.54 -9.85 7.38
N THR A 174 -6.40 -8.52 7.31
CA THR A 174 -5.72 -7.71 8.32
C THR A 174 -6.32 -7.92 9.69
N GLY A 175 -7.65 -7.95 9.81
CA GLY A 175 -8.32 -8.22 11.07
C GLY A 175 -8.00 -9.59 11.66
N GLU A 176 -8.05 -10.62 10.82
CA GLU A 176 -7.75 -12.00 11.21
C GLU A 176 -6.27 -12.17 11.63
N ILE A 177 -5.34 -11.59 10.86
CA ILE A 177 -3.90 -11.62 11.13
C ILE A 177 -3.60 -10.84 12.42
N ALA A 178 -4.06 -9.60 12.55
CA ALA A 178 -3.78 -8.78 13.72
C ALA A 178 -4.35 -9.40 15.01
N ALA A 179 -5.54 -10.00 14.95
CA ALA A 179 -6.11 -10.73 16.08
C ALA A 179 -5.27 -11.97 16.46
N ARG A 180 -4.75 -12.71 15.47
CA ARG A 180 -3.85 -13.86 15.70
C ARG A 180 -2.54 -13.42 16.35
N GLU A 181 -1.99 -12.28 15.93
CA GLU A 181 -0.81 -11.64 16.54
C GLU A 181 -1.14 -10.89 17.85
N LYS A 182 -2.34 -11.08 18.40
CA LYS A 182 -2.79 -10.60 19.71
C LYS A 182 -2.82 -9.07 19.84
N PHE A 183 -3.07 -8.35 18.75
CA PHE A 183 -3.37 -6.92 18.82
C PHE A 183 -4.68 -6.70 19.59
N PRO A 184 -4.77 -5.65 20.43
CA PRO A 184 -6.02 -5.26 21.09
C PRO A 184 -7.16 -5.05 20.08
N THR A 185 -8.40 -5.41 20.44
CA THR A 185 -9.55 -5.30 19.53
C THR A 185 -9.75 -3.90 18.94
N LYS A 186 -9.50 -2.85 19.74
CA LYS A 186 -9.59 -1.46 19.27
C LYS A 186 -8.53 -1.14 18.20
N ASP A 187 -7.33 -1.69 18.34
CA ASP A 187 -6.24 -1.51 17.38
C ASP A 187 -6.53 -2.29 16.09
N VAL A 188 -7.06 -3.50 16.22
CA VAL A 188 -7.54 -4.29 15.09
C VAL A 188 -8.59 -3.50 14.31
N ASP A 189 -9.59 -2.94 14.99
CA ASP A 189 -10.63 -2.14 14.33
C ASP A 189 -10.04 -0.93 13.58
N LEU A 190 -9.06 -0.23 14.18
CA LEU A 190 -8.38 0.88 13.53
C LEU A 190 -7.57 0.45 12.30
N MET A 191 -6.86 -0.67 12.37
CA MET A 191 -6.14 -1.23 11.22
C MET A 191 -7.11 -1.61 10.09
N GLN A 192 -8.24 -2.25 10.41
CA GLN A 192 -9.25 -2.60 9.41
C GLN A 192 -9.85 -1.37 8.73
N VAL A 193 -10.17 -0.32 9.50
CA VAL A 193 -10.65 0.96 8.97
C VAL A 193 -9.60 1.59 8.05
N ALA A 194 -8.34 1.64 8.49
CA ALA A 194 -7.28 2.22 7.68
C ALA A 194 -7.02 1.45 6.38
N VAL A 195 -7.07 0.11 6.40
CA VAL A 195 -6.99 -0.69 5.17
C VAL A 195 -8.23 -0.49 4.29
N LEU A 196 -9.43 -0.29 4.84
CA LEU A 196 -10.61 0.06 4.03
C LEU A 196 -10.47 1.42 3.35
N GLU A 197 -9.85 2.38 4.01
CA GLU A 197 -9.76 3.77 3.54
C GLU A 197 -8.50 4.06 2.71
N HIS A 198 -7.47 3.22 2.74
CA HIS A 198 -6.19 3.54 2.11
C HIS A 198 -6.29 3.69 0.58
N SER A 199 -7.17 2.93 -0.07
CA SER A 199 -7.08 2.72 -1.52
C SER A 199 -7.14 4.03 -2.29
N THR A 200 -6.05 4.36 -2.97
CA THR A 200 -5.96 5.46 -3.95
C THR A 200 -6.87 5.24 -5.16
N GLY A 201 -7.37 4.01 -5.28
CA GLY A 201 -8.25 3.55 -6.32
C GLY A 201 -9.57 4.32 -6.44
N TYR A 202 -10.04 4.95 -5.36
CA TYR A 202 -11.25 5.74 -5.44
C TYR A 202 -11.16 6.89 -6.44
N TRP A 203 -9.99 7.37 -6.88
CA TRP A 203 -9.95 8.44 -7.89
C TRP A 203 -10.02 7.90 -9.33
N TYR A 204 -9.15 6.94 -9.68
CA TYR A 204 -9.03 6.45 -11.07
C TYR A 204 -9.85 5.19 -11.39
N PHE A 205 -10.50 4.55 -10.40
CA PHE A 205 -11.44 3.44 -10.62
C PHE A 205 -12.92 3.83 -10.52
N ARG A 206 -13.27 5.08 -10.15
CA ARG A 206 -14.68 5.55 -10.07
C ARG A 206 -15.47 5.20 -11.30
N ASP A 207 -14.94 5.59 -12.46
CA ASP A 207 -15.60 5.36 -13.74
C ASP A 207 -15.73 3.87 -14.05
N SER A 208 -14.78 3.04 -13.59
CA SER A 208 -14.86 1.59 -13.78
C SER A 208 -16.02 0.99 -12.99
N VAL A 209 -16.24 1.45 -11.74
CA VAL A 209 -17.37 1.00 -10.92
C VAL A 209 -18.69 1.54 -11.46
N ASP A 210 -18.76 2.84 -11.78
CA ASP A 210 -19.97 3.49 -12.28
C ASP A 210 -20.42 2.90 -13.63
N GLN A 211 -19.49 2.63 -14.54
CA GLN A 211 -19.78 1.94 -15.81
C GLN A 211 -20.23 0.50 -15.60
N ALA A 212 -19.58 -0.23 -14.68
CA ALA A 212 -19.98 -1.60 -14.36
C ALA A 212 -21.38 -1.68 -13.75
N ALA A 213 -21.75 -0.69 -12.93
CA ALA A 213 -23.06 -0.56 -12.30
C ALA A 213 -24.11 0.11 -13.20
N GLY A 214 -23.70 0.72 -14.32
CA GLY A 214 -24.59 1.43 -15.25
C GLY A 214 -25.15 2.74 -14.70
N ARG A 215 -24.59 3.30 -13.62
CA ARG A 215 -25.07 4.54 -12.99
C ARG A 215 -23.93 5.31 -12.33
N ARG A 216 -23.98 6.65 -12.41
CA ARG A 216 -23.05 7.54 -11.71
C ARG A 216 -23.20 7.43 -10.19
N GLY A 217 -22.08 7.52 -9.47
CA GLY A 217 -22.04 7.49 -8.00
C GLY A 217 -22.15 6.09 -7.39
N ALA A 218 -22.12 5.02 -8.19
CA ALA A 218 -22.09 3.65 -7.67
C ALA A 218 -20.79 3.36 -6.91
N TRP A 219 -19.69 4.00 -7.33
CA TRP A 219 -18.39 3.91 -6.66
C TRP A 219 -18.43 4.20 -5.16
N GLN A 220 -19.37 5.04 -4.70
CA GLN A 220 -19.51 5.41 -3.29
C GLN A 220 -19.83 4.20 -2.41
N ALA A 221 -20.44 3.14 -2.96
CA ALA A 221 -20.67 1.89 -2.23
C ALA A 221 -19.39 1.10 -1.97
N VAL A 222 -18.32 1.35 -2.76
CA VAL A 222 -17.09 0.56 -2.76
C VAL A 222 -15.96 1.26 -2.01
N TYR A 223 -15.85 2.58 -2.13
CA TYR A 223 -14.71 3.32 -1.60
C TYR A 223 -15.13 4.34 -0.54
N PRO A 224 -14.66 4.20 0.71
CA PRO A 224 -14.70 5.27 1.70
C PRO A 224 -13.53 6.24 1.49
N GLU A 225 -13.65 7.43 2.08
CA GLU A 225 -12.59 8.45 2.17
C GLU A 225 -11.78 8.28 3.47
N PRO A 226 -10.47 8.58 3.48
CA PRO A 226 -9.65 8.58 4.70
C PRO A 226 -10.13 9.60 5.75
N GLU A 227 -10.58 9.11 6.90
CA GLU A 227 -11.09 9.97 7.99
C GLU A 227 -10.05 10.22 9.08
N ASN A 228 -9.34 9.16 9.48
CA ASN A 228 -8.40 9.21 10.59
C ASN A 228 -6.94 9.31 10.12
N GLU A 229 -6.03 9.73 11.00
CA GLU A 229 -4.63 9.98 10.63
C GLU A 229 -3.91 8.72 10.14
N ILE A 230 -4.21 7.54 10.68
CA ILE A 230 -3.60 6.28 10.21
C ILE A 230 -4.07 5.95 8.78
N ALA A 231 -5.36 6.12 8.49
CA ALA A 231 -5.91 5.94 7.14
C ALA A 231 -5.32 6.93 6.13
N LYS A 232 -5.16 8.20 6.52
CA LYS A 232 -4.51 9.22 5.68
C LYS A 232 -3.05 8.89 5.39
N ILE A 233 -2.32 8.38 6.39
CA ILE A 233 -0.94 7.94 6.21
C ILE A 233 -0.87 6.74 5.27
N ALA A 234 -1.71 5.71 5.45
CA ALA A 234 -1.74 4.55 4.58
C ALA A 234 -2.12 4.92 3.14
N HIS A 235 -3.09 5.84 2.99
CA HIS A 235 -3.46 6.41 1.69
C HIS A 235 -2.26 7.10 1.02
N ASP A 236 -1.58 7.98 1.74
CA ASP A 236 -0.43 8.71 1.21
C ASP A 236 0.74 7.77 0.92
N ALA A 237 0.98 6.74 1.74
CA ALA A 237 2.08 5.80 1.56
C ALA A 237 1.90 4.98 0.27
N ASP A 238 0.72 4.39 0.05
CA ASP A 238 0.38 3.69 -1.19
C ASP A 238 0.45 4.65 -2.40
N LEU A 239 0.01 5.90 -2.24
CA LEU A 239 0.05 6.91 -3.28
C LEU A 239 1.48 7.29 -3.69
N ILE A 240 2.31 7.66 -2.71
CA ILE A 240 3.67 8.14 -2.91
C ILE A 240 4.55 7.03 -3.49
N SER A 241 4.30 5.78 -3.10
CA SER A 241 5.05 4.62 -3.62
C SER A 241 5.00 4.51 -5.16
N GLN A 242 4.01 5.14 -5.81
CA GLN A 242 3.90 5.17 -7.27
C GLN A 242 4.83 6.19 -7.95
N PHE A 243 5.37 7.18 -7.21
CA PHE A 243 6.21 8.28 -7.73
C PHE A 243 7.66 7.83 -7.99
N VAL A 244 7.82 6.70 -8.68
CA VAL A 244 9.13 6.15 -9.07
C VAL A 244 9.42 6.49 -10.52
N TYR A 245 10.45 7.30 -10.77
CA TYR A 245 10.79 7.84 -12.09
C TYR A 245 10.82 6.76 -13.17
N GLU A 246 11.50 5.64 -12.91
CA GLU A 246 11.68 4.51 -13.84
C GLU A 246 10.36 3.84 -14.22
N SER A 247 9.36 3.92 -13.35
CA SER A 247 8.02 3.36 -13.59
C SER A 247 7.11 4.31 -14.38
N VAL A 248 7.48 5.60 -14.49
CA VAL A 248 6.61 6.68 -14.99
C VAL A 248 7.08 7.30 -16.30
N VAL A 249 8.38 7.63 -16.39
CA VAL A 249 8.90 8.51 -17.44
C VAL A 249 9.42 7.76 -18.66
N PRO A 250 10.28 6.72 -18.53
CA PRO A 250 10.86 6.05 -19.68
C PRO A 250 9.80 5.49 -20.65
N ASP A 251 10.15 5.42 -21.94
CA ASP A 251 9.31 4.72 -22.91
C ASP A 251 9.16 3.25 -22.49
N GLY A 252 7.95 2.71 -22.66
CA GLY A 252 7.59 1.35 -22.21
C GLY A 252 7.51 1.17 -20.69
N SER A 253 7.66 2.23 -19.87
CA SER A 253 7.50 2.13 -18.42
C SER A 253 6.07 1.74 -18.01
N LYS A 254 5.92 1.22 -16.77
CA LYS A 254 4.64 0.71 -16.22
C LYS A 254 3.47 1.63 -16.53
N TRP A 255 3.59 2.91 -16.19
CA TRP A 255 2.49 3.87 -16.32
C TRP A 255 2.21 4.30 -17.76
N ARG A 256 3.26 4.37 -18.60
CA ARG A 256 3.12 4.61 -20.05
C ARG A 256 2.39 3.45 -20.74
N GLU A 257 2.74 2.22 -20.39
CA GLU A 257 2.04 1.02 -20.88
C GLU A 257 0.60 0.94 -20.37
N LEU A 258 0.35 1.36 -19.13
CA LEU A 258 -1.01 1.48 -18.59
C LEU A 258 -1.84 2.50 -19.39
N ALA A 259 -1.26 3.64 -19.77
CA ALA A 259 -1.94 4.62 -20.62
C ALA A 259 -2.36 4.06 -21.97
N LYS A 260 -1.50 3.27 -22.63
CA LYS A 260 -1.85 2.57 -23.87
C LYS A 260 -2.95 1.52 -23.63
N LYS A 261 -2.75 0.62 -22.67
CA LYS A 261 -3.60 -0.57 -22.49
C LYS A 261 -4.97 -0.24 -21.92
N ARG A 262 -5.01 0.61 -20.89
CA ARG A 262 -6.23 0.94 -20.14
C ARG A 262 -6.95 2.15 -20.73
N TRP A 263 -6.23 3.24 -20.97
CA TRP A 263 -6.81 4.51 -21.39
C TRP A 263 -6.70 4.77 -22.90
N LYS A 264 -6.17 3.79 -23.65
CA LYS A 264 -6.12 3.77 -25.12
C LYS A 264 -5.38 4.98 -25.71
N ALA A 265 -4.33 5.44 -25.02
CA ALA A 265 -3.41 6.43 -25.55
C ALA A 265 -2.83 5.95 -26.90
N LYS A 266 -2.81 6.82 -27.90
CA LYS A 266 -2.44 6.48 -29.27
C LYS A 266 -1.00 6.79 -29.63
N ASP A 267 -0.41 7.74 -28.95
CA ASP A 267 0.95 8.23 -29.22
C ASP A 267 1.64 8.70 -27.94
N THR A 268 2.93 9.03 -28.08
CA THR A 268 3.80 9.47 -26.99
C THR A 268 3.27 10.71 -26.26
N LYS A 269 2.55 11.59 -26.97
CA LYS A 269 1.98 12.82 -26.42
C LYS A 269 0.73 12.51 -25.59
N GLU A 270 -0.18 11.69 -26.10
CA GLU A 270 -1.37 11.25 -25.36
C GLU A 270 -0.99 10.45 -24.11
N GLU A 271 0.01 9.57 -24.22
CA GLU A 271 0.54 8.85 -23.06
C GLU A 271 1.08 9.83 -22.00
N GLY A 272 1.87 10.83 -22.44
CA GLY A 272 2.42 11.85 -21.55
C GLY A 272 1.34 12.67 -20.86
N HIS A 273 0.30 13.04 -21.59
CA HIS A 273 -0.83 13.83 -21.07
C HIS A 273 -1.67 13.04 -20.06
N ILE A 274 -1.98 11.78 -20.35
CA ILE A 274 -2.72 10.90 -19.47
C ILE A 274 -1.93 10.63 -18.19
N VAL A 275 -0.66 10.22 -18.31
CA VAL A 275 0.20 9.91 -17.17
C VAL A 275 0.44 11.17 -16.32
N TYR A 276 0.70 12.32 -16.95
CA TYR A 276 0.80 13.59 -16.23
C TYR A 276 -0.45 13.85 -15.38
N TYR A 277 -1.64 13.73 -15.99
CA TYR A 277 -2.88 14.03 -15.28
C TYR A 277 -3.13 13.05 -14.12
N VAL A 278 -2.80 11.77 -14.30
CA VAL A 278 -2.85 10.77 -13.22
C VAL A 278 -1.98 11.17 -12.05
N PHE A 279 -0.69 11.46 -12.29
CA PHE A 279 0.24 11.81 -11.22
C PHE A 279 -0.02 13.18 -10.61
N PHE A 280 -0.49 14.15 -11.40
CA PHE A 280 -0.96 15.43 -10.92
C PHE A 280 -2.10 15.25 -9.92
N ARG A 281 -3.09 14.40 -10.25
CA ARG A 281 -4.21 14.12 -9.37
C ARG A 281 -3.79 13.34 -8.13
N LEU A 282 -2.94 12.33 -8.27
CA LEU A 282 -2.37 11.65 -7.10
C LEU A 282 -1.66 12.65 -6.18
N TYR A 283 -0.85 13.56 -6.73
CA TYR A 283 -0.18 14.60 -5.95
C TYR A 283 -1.18 15.51 -5.20
N GLU A 284 -2.29 15.89 -5.84
CA GLU A 284 -3.35 16.69 -5.20
C GLU A 284 -4.14 15.92 -4.13
N GLU A 285 -4.25 14.59 -4.27
CA GLU A 285 -5.03 13.76 -3.34
C GLU A 285 -4.30 13.44 -2.04
N ALA A 286 -2.98 13.67 -1.94
CA ALA A 286 -2.23 13.47 -0.70
C ALA A 286 -2.87 14.22 0.49
N LYS A 287 -3.14 13.49 1.58
CA LYS A 287 -3.97 13.93 2.71
C LYS A 287 -3.16 14.51 3.87
N THR A 288 -1.88 14.18 3.98
CA THR A 288 -0.98 14.66 5.03
C THR A 288 0.02 15.67 4.48
N GLU A 289 0.39 16.67 5.29
CA GLU A 289 1.40 17.65 4.90
C GLU A 289 2.76 17.00 4.59
N LYS A 290 3.16 16.01 5.40
CA LYS A 290 4.40 15.26 5.19
C LYS A 290 4.33 14.39 3.93
N GLY A 291 3.22 13.72 3.68
CA GLY A 291 2.99 12.94 2.47
C GLY A 291 3.05 13.81 1.21
N LYS A 292 2.38 14.95 1.22
CA LYS A 292 2.45 15.94 0.14
C LYS A 292 3.87 16.47 -0.09
N ALA A 293 4.65 16.68 0.98
CA ALA A 293 6.05 17.08 0.87
C ALA A 293 6.93 15.98 0.25
N LEU A 294 6.72 14.71 0.62
CA LEU A 294 7.43 13.57 0.03
C LEU A 294 7.06 13.40 -1.45
N ALA A 295 5.76 13.38 -1.77
CA ALA A 295 5.27 13.32 -3.15
C ALA A 295 5.87 14.44 -4.02
N ARG A 296 5.98 15.66 -3.47
CA ARG A 296 6.55 16.81 -4.17
C ARG A 296 8.00 16.57 -4.60
N GLN A 297 8.82 15.94 -3.77
CA GLN A 297 10.25 15.73 -4.05
C GLN A 297 10.47 14.91 -5.32
N ASP A 298 9.66 13.89 -5.54
CA ASP A 298 9.76 13.05 -6.74
C ASP A 298 8.93 13.60 -7.90
N TRP A 299 7.78 14.22 -7.60
CA TRP A 299 6.98 14.90 -8.61
C TRP A 299 7.75 16.02 -9.32
N GLU A 300 8.58 16.79 -8.61
CA GLU A 300 9.40 17.84 -9.21
C GLU A 300 10.45 17.29 -10.21
N LYS A 301 10.82 16.00 -10.10
CA LYS A 301 11.70 15.31 -11.06
C LYS A 301 10.92 14.71 -12.23
N ILE A 302 9.74 14.14 -11.96
CA ILE A 302 8.91 13.43 -12.95
C ILE A 302 8.17 14.42 -13.86
N ARG A 303 7.59 15.47 -13.28
CA ARG A 303 6.70 16.41 -13.96
C ARG A 303 7.34 17.03 -15.21
N PRO A 304 8.55 17.62 -15.16
CA PRO A 304 9.15 18.28 -16.32
C PRO A 304 9.35 17.32 -17.51
N GLU A 305 9.71 16.07 -17.23
CA GLU A 305 9.93 15.07 -18.27
C GLU A 305 8.62 14.66 -18.94
N LEU A 306 7.54 14.47 -18.17
CA LEU A 306 6.22 14.23 -18.75
C LEU A 306 5.74 15.42 -19.59
N VAL A 307 5.99 16.65 -19.14
CA VAL A 307 5.63 17.89 -19.86
C VAL A 307 6.35 17.98 -21.21
N LYS A 308 7.62 17.63 -21.25
CA LYS A 308 8.42 17.57 -22.48
C LYS A 308 7.85 16.60 -23.52
N LEU A 309 7.28 15.47 -23.10
CA LEU A 309 6.64 14.50 -24.00
C LEU A 309 5.41 15.07 -24.73
N MET A 310 4.82 16.15 -24.19
CA MET A 310 3.70 16.87 -24.81
C MET A 310 4.12 18.01 -25.74
N GLY A 311 5.43 18.26 -25.87
CA GLY A 311 5.99 19.38 -26.64
C GLY A 311 5.81 20.74 -25.95
N LEU A 312 5.60 20.75 -24.63
CA LEU A 312 5.42 21.95 -23.82
C LEU A 312 6.73 22.33 -23.11
N LYS A 313 6.83 23.59 -22.66
CA LYS A 313 7.93 24.05 -21.82
C LYS A 313 7.80 23.46 -20.41
N PRO A 314 8.92 23.17 -19.71
CA PRO A 314 8.90 22.50 -18.40
C PRO A 314 8.02 23.12 -17.31
N ASP A 315 7.76 24.43 -17.39
CA ASP A 315 6.97 25.23 -16.45
C ASP A 315 5.50 25.41 -16.86
N GLU A 316 5.12 24.98 -18.06
CA GLU A 316 3.73 25.02 -18.51
C GLU A 316 2.89 23.96 -17.79
N ASP A 317 1.66 24.35 -17.46
CA ASP A 317 0.63 23.47 -16.88
C ASP A 317 -0.17 22.82 -18.02
N PRO A 318 0.02 21.51 -18.30
CA PRO A 318 -0.68 20.80 -19.36
C PRO A 318 -2.20 20.77 -19.16
N VAL A 319 -2.72 20.87 -17.93
CA VAL A 319 -4.17 20.93 -17.69
C VAL A 319 -4.71 22.27 -18.15
N LYS A 320 -3.97 23.36 -17.94
CA LYS A 320 -4.38 24.69 -18.44
C LYS A 320 -4.22 24.83 -19.94
N VAL A 321 -3.16 24.27 -20.51
CA VAL A 321 -2.83 24.42 -21.94
C VAL A 321 -3.61 23.44 -22.83
N LEU A 322 -3.70 22.17 -22.43
CA LEU A 322 -4.32 21.09 -23.23
C LEU A 322 -5.69 20.66 -22.69
N GLY A 323 -6.08 21.11 -21.49
CA GLY A 323 -7.27 20.64 -20.78
C GLY A 323 -7.05 19.29 -20.08
N VAL A 324 -8.09 18.81 -19.41
CA VAL A 324 -8.15 17.44 -18.87
C VAL A 324 -8.14 16.42 -20.03
N PRO A 325 -7.41 15.29 -19.96
CA PRO A 325 -7.49 14.24 -20.98
C PRO A 325 -8.94 13.76 -21.16
N LYS A 326 -9.37 13.52 -22.41
CA LYS A 326 -10.78 13.20 -22.75
C LYS A 326 -11.35 12.03 -21.96
N ILE A 327 -10.51 11.05 -21.60
CA ILE A 327 -10.92 9.87 -20.84
C ILE A 327 -11.33 10.16 -19.40
N PHE A 328 -10.96 11.33 -18.85
CA PHE A 328 -11.28 11.76 -17.49
C PHE A 328 -12.23 12.98 -17.44
N ARG A 329 -12.92 13.29 -18.55
CA ARG A 329 -13.88 14.40 -18.64
C ARG A 329 -15.30 13.99 -18.34
#